data_AF-A0AAN7KVP7-F1
#
_entry.id   AF-A0AAN7KVP7-F1
#
_cell.length_a   1.000
_cell.length_b   1.000
_cell.length_c   1.000
_cell.angle_alpha   90.00
_cell.angle_beta   90.00
_cell.angle_gamma   90.00
#
_symmetry.space_group_name_H-M   'P 1'
#
loop_
_entity.id
_entity.type
_entity.pdbx_description
1 polymer ?
#
loop_
_entity_poly.entity_id
_entity_poly.type
_entity_poly.pdbx_seq_one_letter_code
_entity_poly.pdbx_strand_id
1 'polypeptide(L)'
;MASVGKGYALILFSVFFALIIMGSMAHVAVFDEYWQKRAEEAKKTVREAYHPNPEEVTNHLNIHVHDQGNRFIAPPLINPKANAQQVTKREYSPESVWKNWLWRSEGDLMMNGAYFVPSGSPKASFPFSKADMISAKPGTYVTRLTRFSGALNCKIGKPC
;
A
#
# COMPACT_ATOMS: atom_id res chain seq x y z
N MET A 1 31.64 -63.13 -29.02
CA MET A 1 30.25 -62.72 -29.31
C MET A 1 29.76 -61.72 -28.25
N ALA A 2 30.28 -60.48 -28.23
CA ALA A 2 29.93 -59.49 -27.18
C ALA A 2 29.94 -58.03 -27.68
N SER A 3 29.96 -57.79 -29.00
CA SER A 3 30.06 -56.45 -29.59
C SER A 3 28.70 -55.92 -30.06
N VAL A 4 27.83 -56.80 -30.58
CA VAL A 4 26.55 -56.42 -31.20
C VAL A 4 25.55 -55.84 -30.18
N GLY A 5 25.44 -56.42 -28.98
CA GLY A 5 24.48 -55.99 -27.95
C GLY A 5 24.76 -54.63 -27.29
N LYS A 6 26.01 -54.17 -27.27
CA LYS A 6 26.39 -52.87 -26.66
C LYS A 6 25.98 -51.68 -27.54
N GLY A 7 26.03 -51.84 -28.86
CA GLY A 7 25.57 -50.81 -29.81
C GLY A 7 24.06 -50.58 -29.74
N TYR A 8 23.27 -51.66 -29.69
CA TYR A 8 21.81 -51.56 -29.52
C TYR A 8 21.42 -50.96 -28.17
N ALA A 9 22.14 -51.30 -27.09
CA ALA A 9 21.89 -50.71 -25.77
C ALA A 9 22.14 -49.19 -25.76
N LEU A 10 23.21 -48.71 -26.41
CA LEU A 10 23.49 -47.27 -26.56
C LEU A 10 22.44 -46.55 -27.41
N ILE A 11 21.98 -47.19 -28.50
CA ILE A 11 20.92 -46.64 -29.36
C ILE A 11 19.58 -46.59 -28.62
N LEU A 12 19.23 -47.62 -27.87
CA LEU A 12 17.98 -47.64 -27.08
C LEU A 12 18.03 -46.61 -25.95
N PHE A 13 19.18 -46.43 -25.30
CA PHE A 13 19.36 -45.42 -24.26
C PHE A 13 19.25 -43.99 -24.84
N SER A 14 19.84 -43.72 -26.01
CA SER A 14 19.75 -42.41 -26.65
C SER A 14 18.34 -42.07 -27.14
N VAL A 15 17.59 -43.06 -27.66
CA VAL A 15 16.18 -42.89 -28.05
C VAL A 15 15.30 -42.63 -26.83
N PHE A 16 15.51 -43.35 -25.73
CA PHE A 16 14.75 -43.14 -24.49
C PHE A 16 15.02 -41.76 -23.87
N PHE A 17 16.29 -41.33 -23.86
CA PHE A 17 16.66 -40.00 -23.37
C PHE A 17 16.10 -38.88 -24.26
N ALA A 18 16.09 -39.06 -25.59
CA ALA A 18 15.48 -38.12 -26.52
C ALA A 18 13.96 -37.98 -26.30
N LEU A 19 13.26 -39.09 -26.01
CA LEU A 19 11.83 -39.08 -25.70
C LEU A 19 11.52 -38.38 -24.36
N ILE A 20 12.37 -38.55 -23.35
CA ILE A 20 12.25 -37.83 -22.06
C ILE A 20 12.47 -36.32 -22.27
N ILE A 21 13.48 -35.92 -23.05
CA ILE A 21 13.74 -34.50 -23.36
C ILE A 21 12.52 -33.90 -24.09
N MET A 22 11.98 -34.59 -25.09
CA MET A 22 10.81 -34.13 -25.85
C MET A 22 9.53 -34.03 -24.98
N GLY A 23 9.33 -34.96 -24.04
CA GLY A 23 8.23 -34.91 -23.06
C GLY A 23 8.40 -33.82 -22.00
N SER A 24 9.64 -33.48 -21.63
CA SER A 24 9.93 -32.43 -20.64
C SER A 24 9.82 -31.00 -21.21
N MET A 25 10.05 -30.82 -22.52
CA MET A 25 9.83 -29.53 -23.18
C MET A 25 8.35 -29.19 -23.41
N ALA A 26 7.44 -30.16 -23.27
CA ALA A 26 6.00 -29.94 -23.43
C ALA A 26 5.32 -29.30 -22.22
N HIS A 27 6.07 -29.04 -21.13
CA HIS A 27 5.51 -28.57 -19.85
C HIS A 27 6.04 -27.21 -19.37
N VAL A 28 6.75 -26.46 -20.22
CA VAL A 28 6.80 -25.01 -20.05
C VAL A 28 5.47 -24.48 -20.56
N ALA A 29 4.65 -23.93 -19.67
CA ALA A 29 3.44 -23.23 -20.06
C ALA A 29 3.83 -22.11 -21.02
N VAL A 30 3.71 -22.36 -22.33
CA VAL A 30 3.69 -21.30 -23.33
C VAL A 30 2.46 -20.49 -22.97
N PHE A 31 2.65 -19.33 -22.34
CA PHE A 31 1.55 -18.43 -22.06
C PHE A 31 0.78 -18.19 -23.35
N ASP A 32 -0.52 -18.46 -23.32
CA ASP A 32 -1.38 -18.20 -24.46
C ASP A 32 -1.30 -16.71 -24.85
N GLU A 33 -1.63 -16.41 -26.11
CA GLU A 33 -1.59 -15.05 -26.65
C GLU A 33 -2.38 -14.06 -25.77
N TYR A 34 -3.46 -14.53 -25.13
CA TYR A 34 -4.27 -13.76 -24.20
C TYR A 34 -3.47 -13.26 -22.99
N TRP A 35 -2.76 -14.15 -22.29
CA TRP A 35 -1.94 -13.77 -21.14
C TRP A 35 -0.72 -12.94 -21.54
N GLN A 36 -0.12 -13.20 -22.70
CA GLN A 36 0.97 -12.37 -23.22
C GLN A 36 0.50 -10.94 -23.51
N LYS A 37 -0.67 -10.79 -24.15
CA LYS A 37 -1.26 -9.48 -24.43
C LYS A 37 -1.58 -8.71 -23.15
N ARG A 38 -2.15 -9.39 -22.14
CA ARG A 38 -2.40 -8.79 -20.82
C ARG A 38 -1.11 -8.38 -20.12
N ALA A 39 -0.04 -9.16 -20.25
CA ALA A 39 1.25 -8.83 -19.66
C ALA A 39 1.88 -7.59 -20.33
N GLU A 40 1.82 -7.50 -21.66
CA GLU A 40 2.29 -6.33 -22.42
C GLU A 40 1.46 -5.08 -22.11
N GLU A 41 0.13 -5.20 -22.05
CA GLU A 41 -0.76 -4.10 -21.66
C GLU A 41 -0.45 -3.63 -20.24
N ALA A 42 -0.33 -4.55 -19.26
CA ALA A 42 0.03 -4.20 -17.89
C ALA A 42 1.39 -3.49 -17.83
N LYS A 43 2.39 -3.96 -18.59
CA LYS A 43 3.72 -3.34 -18.65
C LYS A 43 3.66 -1.95 -19.28
N LYS A 44 2.84 -1.76 -20.32
CA LYS A 44 2.61 -0.46 -20.96
C LYS A 44 1.92 0.49 -19.99
N THR A 45 0.83 0.08 -19.33
CA THR A 45 0.14 0.87 -18.31
C THR A 45 1.07 1.25 -17.15
N VAL A 46 1.90 0.32 -16.67
CA VAL A 46 2.91 0.62 -15.62
C VAL A 46 3.91 1.66 -16.10
N ARG A 47 4.39 1.56 -17.35
CA ARG A 47 5.32 2.55 -17.92
C ARG A 47 4.67 3.92 -18.14
N GLU A 48 3.42 3.95 -18.56
CA GLU A 48 2.64 5.18 -18.74
C GLU A 48 2.28 5.84 -17.40
N ALA A 49 2.03 5.05 -16.36
CA ALA A 49 1.78 5.53 -15.00
C ALA A 49 3.06 5.91 -14.23
N TYR A 50 4.25 5.63 -14.78
CA TYR A 50 5.52 5.93 -14.12
C TYR A 50 5.78 7.44 -14.11
N HIS A 51 5.81 8.01 -12.90
CA HIS A 51 6.21 9.40 -12.69
C HIS A 51 7.70 9.47 -12.36
N PRO A 52 8.55 10.20 -13.14
CA PRO A 52 9.99 10.24 -12.92
C PRO A 52 10.38 10.88 -11.57
N ASN A 53 9.50 11.70 -11.01
CA ASN A 53 9.65 12.28 -9.68
C ASN A 53 8.53 11.79 -8.74
N PRO A 54 8.70 10.65 -8.04
CA PRO A 54 7.63 10.07 -7.22
C PRO A 54 7.21 10.97 -6.05
N GLU A 55 8.07 11.90 -5.60
CA GLU A 55 7.74 12.85 -4.52
C GLU A 55 6.66 13.86 -4.92
N GLU A 56 6.55 14.18 -6.20
CA GLU A 56 5.52 15.11 -6.68
C GLU A 56 4.12 14.51 -6.57
N VAL A 57 4.01 13.20 -6.82
CA VAL A 57 2.76 12.45 -6.68
C VAL A 57 2.30 12.41 -5.21
N THR A 58 3.25 12.25 -4.28
CA THR A 58 2.93 12.19 -2.84
C THR A 58 2.65 13.56 -2.25
N ASN A 59 3.24 14.62 -2.80
CA ASN A 59 3.03 15.99 -2.30
C ASN A 59 1.57 16.45 -2.33
N HIS A 60 0.75 15.93 -3.25
CA HIS A 60 -0.69 16.22 -3.25
C HIS A 60 -1.37 15.82 -1.93
N LEU A 61 -0.91 14.75 -1.28
CA LEU A 61 -1.45 14.27 0.00
C LEU A 61 -1.14 15.23 1.16
N ASN A 62 -0.16 16.12 1.00
CA ASN A 62 0.19 17.10 2.02
C ASN A 62 -0.68 18.36 1.97
N ILE A 63 -1.38 18.64 0.86
CA ILE A 63 -2.04 19.94 0.65
C ILE A 63 -3.35 20.05 1.43
N HIS A 64 -4.10 18.95 1.54
CA HIS A 64 -5.42 18.92 2.15
C HIS A 64 -5.49 17.80 3.19
N VAL A 65 -5.42 18.18 4.47
CA VAL A 65 -5.57 17.24 5.59
C VAL A 65 -6.78 17.65 6.42
N HIS A 66 -7.73 16.74 6.56
CA HIS A 66 -8.93 16.96 7.36
C HIS A 66 -9.08 15.85 8.40
N ASP A 67 -8.62 16.14 9.62
CA ASP A 67 -8.78 15.25 10.75
C ASP A 67 -10.18 15.45 11.33
N GLN A 68 -10.98 14.38 11.31
CA GLN A 68 -12.33 14.41 11.84
C GLN A 68 -12.59 13.21 12.75
N GLY A 69 -12.92 13.48 14.02
CA GLY A 69 -13.37 12.43 14.93
C GLY A 69 -12.29 11.46 15.40
N ASN A 70 -11.03 11.87 15.35
CA ASN A 70 -9.87 11.08 15.79
C ASN A 70 -9.63 11.18 17.30
N ARG A 71 -8.82 10.27 17.85
CA ARG A 71 -8.39 10.29 19.26
C ARG A 71 -6.87 10.23 19.33
N PHE A 72 -6.25 11.35 19.68
CA PHE A 72 -4.80 11.47 19.79
C PHE A 72 -4.38 11.45 21.26
N ILE A 73 -3.45 10.57 21.59
CA ILE A 73 -2.91 10.42 22.95
C ILE A 73 -1.41 10.69 22.87
N ALA A 74 -0.98 11.84 23.37
CA ALA A 74 0.45 12.13 23.43
C ALA A 74 1.16 11.17 24.41
N PRO A 75 2.39 10.75 24.11
CA PRO A 75 3.17 9.93 25.03
C PRO A 75 3.47 10.72 26.31
N PRO A 76 3.65 10.03 27.45
CA PRO A 76 4.06 10.69 28.69
C PRO A 76 5.42 11.36 28.51
N LEU A 77 5.59 12.54 29.11
CA LEU A 77 6.84 13.31 29.06
C LEU A 77 7.89 12.72 29.99
N ILE A 78 8.26 11.47 29.76
CA ILE A 78 9.35 10.79 30.50
C ILE A 78 10.69 11.41 30.10
N ASN A 79 10.79 11.88 28.86
CA ASN A 79 11.96 12.57 28.34
C ASN A 79 11.59 14.01 27.96
N PRO A 80 12.23 15.05 28.54
CA PRO A 80 11.94 16.45 28.22
C PRO A 80 12.31 16.84 26.78
N LYS A 81 13.05 16.00 26.04
CA LYS A 81 13.31 16.13 24.60
C LYS A 81 12.24 15.50 23.71
N ALA A 82 11.33 14.69 24.25
CA ALA A 82 10.23 14.11 23.48
C ALA A 82 9.10 15.16 23.35
N ASN A 83 9.29 16.11 22.45
CA ASN A 83 8.29 17.11 22.07
C ASN A 83 7.20 16.52 21.16
N ALA A 84 6.65 15.36 21.53
CA ALA A 84 5.66 14.60 20.76
C ALA A 84 4.21 14.93 21.15
N GLN A 85 3.96 16.13 21.65
CA GLN A 85 2.61 16.63 21.98
C GLN A 85 1.89 17.12 20.73
N GLN A 86 2.63 17.66 19.76
CA GLN A 86 2.06 18.13 18.51
C GLN A 86 1.71 16.93 17.60
N VAL A 87 0.44 16.78 17.27
CA VAL A 87 -0.06 15.71 16.36
C VAL A 87 0.50 15.88 14.95
N THR A 88 0.58 17.13 14.50
CA THR A 88 0.98 17.49 13.14
C THR A 88 2.49 17.64 13.01
N LYS A 89 3.10 17.00 12.01
CA LYS A 89 4.49 17.24 11.58
C LYS A 89 4.51 17.59 10.09
N ARG A 90 5.13 18.72 9.73
CA ARG A 90 5.34 19.12 8.33
C ARG A 90 6.79 18.84 7.94
N GLU A 91 7.03 17.63 7.45
CA GLU A 91 8.37 17.20 7.06
C GLU A 91 8.84 17.96 5.80
N TYR A 92 10.13 18.30 5.78
CA TYR A 92 10.83 18.85 4.59
C TYR A 92 10.22 20.08 3.93
N SER A 93 9.31 20.80 4.60
CA SER A 93 8.59 21.94 4.03
C SER A 93 8.82 23.20 4.87
N PRO A 94 9.27 24.31 4.26
CA PRO A 94 9.41 25.56 4.98
C PRO A 94 8.03 26.11 5.35
N GLU A 95 7.99 26.92 6.41
CA GLU A 95 6.76 27.51 6.95
C GLU A 95 5.99 28.35 5.94
N SER A 96 6.69 29.04 5.03
CA SER A 96 6.08 29.77 3.92
C SER A 96 5.25 28.90 2.98
N VAL A 97 5.60 27.62 2.85
CA VAL A 97 4.91 26.66 1.99
C VAL A 97 3.75 26.03 2.74
N TRP A 98 4.02 25.39 3.89
CA TRP A 98 2.98 24.60 4.56
C TRP A 98 1.89 25.44 5.21
N LYS A 99 2.13 26.72 5.51
CA LYS A 99 1.08 27.62 6.01
C LYS A 99 -0.10 27.76 5.06
N ASN A 100 0.12 27.52 3.76
CA ASN A 100 -0.92 27.58 2.74
C ASN A 100 -1.69 26.26 2.59
N TRP A 101 -1.20 25.16 3.17
CA TRP A 101 -1.90 23.88 3.15
C TRP A 101 -3.11 23.93 4.06
N LEU A 102 -4.22 23.38 3.60
CA LEU A 102 -5.46 23.33 4.36
C LEU A 102 -5.45 22.14 5.31
N TRP A 103 -4.99 22.37 6.54
CA TRP A 103 -4.96 21.37 7.61
C TRP A 103 -5.94 21.77 8.70
N ARG A 104 -6.96 20.93 8.92
CA ARG A 104 -8.04 21.21 9.87
C ARG A 104 -8.31 19.98 10.74
N SER A 105 -8.65 20.25 12.00
CA SER A 105 -9.07 19.25 12.98
C SER A 105 -10.48 19.61 13.47
N GLU A 106 -11.41 18.65 13.46
CA GLU A 106 -12.81 18.83 13.86
C GLU A 106 -13.33 17.62 14.64
N GLY A 107 -13.89 17.84 15.84
CA GLY A 107 -14.47 16.76 16.64
C GLY A 107 -13.45 15.73 17.17
N ASP A 108 -12.15 16.04 17.07
CA ASP A 108 -11.07 15.21 17.59
C ASP A 108 -10.96 15.28 19.12
N LEU A 109 -10.53 14.18 19.73
CA LEU A 109 -10.25 14.07 21.16
C LEU A 109 -8.74 14.07 21.40
N MET A 110 -8.25 15.15 22.01
CA MET A 110 -6.85 15.30 22.39
C MET A 110 -6.62 14.87 23.85
N MET A 111 -5.62 14.01 24.09
CA MET A 111 -5.29 13.49 25.42
C MET A 111 -3.80 13.64 25.73
N ASN A 112 -3.47 13.70 27.02
CA ASN A 112 -2.10 13.88 27.53
C ASN A 112 -1.38 15.14 26.99
N GLY A 113 -2.13 16.23 26.77
CA GLY A 113 -1.56 17.46 26.21
C GLY A 113 -1.29 17.40 24.71
N ALA A 114 -1.85 16.41 23.99
CA ALA A 114 -1.84 16.43 22.54
C ALA A 114 -2.49 17.71 22.01
N TYR A 115 -1.97 18.26 20.92
CA TYR A 115 -2.59 19.39 20.24
C TYR A 115 -2.35 19.35 18.73
N PHE A 116 -3.29 19.94 17.99
CA PHE A 116 -3.22 20.08 16.54
C PHE A 116 -2.94 21.53 16.19
N VAL A 117 -1.98 21.77 15.29
CA VAL A 117 -1.72 23.11 14.77
C VAL A 117 -2.33 23.19 13.37
N PRO A 118 -3.39 23.98 13.15
CA PRO A 118 -4.01 24.11 11.84
C PRO A 118 -3.23 25.04 10.90
N SER A 119 -3.52 24.96 9.61
CA SER A 119 -2.98 25.85 8.57
C SER A 119 -3.99 26.07 7.44
N GLY A 120 -3.71 27.05 6.58
CA GLY A 120 -4.57 27.41 5.47
C GLY A 120 -5.73 28.32 5.88
N SER A 121 -6.54 28.70 4.89
CA SER A 121 -7.67 29.60 5.10
C SER A 121 -8.82 28.88 5.83
N PRO A 122 -9.36 29.43 6.93
CA PRO A 122 -10.53 28.86 7.61
C PRO A 122 -11.77 28.77 6.72
N LYS A 123 -11.88 29.66 5.71
CA LYS A 123 -13.01 29.72 4.78
C LYS A 123 -12.84 28.83 3.55
N ALA A 124 -11.66 28.23 3.36
CA ALA A 124 -11.45 27.33 2.23
C ALA A 124 -12.29 26.05 2.42
N SER A 125 -12.93 25.66 1.32
CA SER A 125 -13.61 24.38 1.19
C SER A 125 -12.62 23.33 0.70
N PHE A 126 -12.73 22.12 1.23
CA PHE A 126 -12.03 20.97 0.68
C PHE A 126 -12.60 20.61 -0.70
N PRO A 127 -11.81 20.03 -1.62
CA PRO A 127 -12.23 19.63 -2.95
C PRO A 127 -13.06 18.32 -2.95
N PHE A 128 -13.80 18.05 -1.88
CA PHE A 128 -14.59 16.83 -1.70
C PHE A 128 -16.04 17.19 -1.38
N SER A 129 -16.98 16.48 -1.98
CA SER A 129 -18.40 16.66 -1.70
C SER A 129 -18.83 15.84 -0.48
N LYS A 130 -20.02 16.09 0.05
CA LYS A 130 -20.59 15.24 1.10
C LYS A 130 -20.85 13.80 0.64
N ALA A 131 -21.01 13.57 -0.65
CA ALA A 131 -21.23 12.23 -1.20
C ALA A 131 -19.93 11.40 -1.22
N ASP A 132 -18.78 12.07 -1.24
CA ASP A 132 -17.45 11.43 -1.21
C ASP A 132 -17.01 11.08 0.22
N MET A 133 -17.79 11.51 1.23
CA MET A 133 -17.39 11.50 2.63
C MET A 133 -18.38 10.70 3.49
N ILE A 134 -17.83 9.96 4.45
CA ILE A 134 -18.62 9.33 5.50
C ILE A 134 -18.69 10.29 6.70
N SER A 135 -19.86 10.41 7.32
CA SER A 135 -20.02 11.24 8.51
C SER A 135 -19.18 10.72 9.69
N ALA A 136 -18.28 11.56 10.18
CA ALA A 136 -17.43 11.24 11.33
C ALA A 136 -18.22 11.21 12.64
N LYS A 137 -17.85 10.27 13.53
CA LYS A 137 -18.25 10.28 14.94
C LYS A 137 -17.23 11.07 15.75
N PRO A 138 -17.58 11.64 16.91
CA PRO A 138 -16.61 12.35 17.75
C PRO A 138 -15.48 11.42 18.22
N GLY A 139 -14.29 11.98 18.49
CA GLY A 139 -13.10 11.26 18.94
C GLY A 139 -13.30 10.38 20.17
N THR A 140 -14.28 10.69 21.01
CA THR A 140 -14.68 9.87 22.17
C THR A 140 -15.17 8.47 21.80
N TYR A 141 -15.65 8.27 20.56
CA TYR A 141 -16.14 6.98 20.07
C TYR A 141 -15.05 6.07 19.49
N VAL A 142 -13.83 6.58 19.27
CA VAL A 142 -12.75 5.84 18.59
C VAL A 142 -12.51 4.47 19.20
N THR A 143 -12.44 4.35 20.53
CA THR A 143 -12.26 3.06 21.22
C THR A 143 -13.31 2.02 20.84
N ARG A 144 -14.55 2.42 20.58
CA ARG A 144 -15.61 1.51 20.16
C ARG A 144 -15.56 1.21 18.67
N LEU A 145 -15.20 2.20 17.85
CA LEU A 145 -15.12 2.06 16.39
C LEU A 145 -13.95 1.17 15.96
N THR A 146 -12.79 1.31 16.61
CA THR A 146 -11.58 0.57 16.26
C THR A 146 -11.40 -0.72 17.03
N ARG A 147 -12.36 -1.14 17.87
CA ARG A 147 -12.25 -2.35 18.71
C ARG A 147 -11.98 -3.66 17.95
N PHE A 148 -12.34 -3.69 16.67
CA PHE A 148 -12.12 -4.84 15.77
C PHE A 148 -11.14 -4.52 14.64
N SER A 149 -10.34 -3.45 14.78
CA SER A 149 -9.26 -3.16 13.82
C SER A 149 -8.18 -4.24 13.88
N GLY A 150 -7.61 -4.58 12.74
CA GLY A 150 -6.57 -5.60 12.61
C GLY A 150 -6.99 -6.73 11.68
N ALA A 151 -6.12 -7.74 11.56
CA ALA A 151 -6.44 -8.92 10.78
C ALA A 151 -7.60 -9.69 11.42
N LEU A 152 -8.50 -10.23 10.59
CA LEU A 152 -9.50 -11.18 11.05
C LEU A 152 -8.80 -12.45 11.54
N ASN A 153 -9.34 -13.08 12.58
CA ASN A 153 -8.85 -14.36 13.11
C ASN A 153 -9.28 -15.55 12.22
N CYS A 154 -8.90 -15.47 10.96
CA CYS A 154 -9.16 -16.47 9.92
C CYS A 154 -8.57 -17.83 10.27
N LYS A 155 -9.30 -18.91 9.94
CA LYS A 155 -8.81 -20.29 10.06
C LYS A 155 -8.86 -20.97 8.70
N ILE A 156 -7.84 -21.77 8.39
CA ILE A 156 -7.77 -22.55 7.15
C ILE A 156 -9.03 -23.42 7.03
N GLY A 157 -9.68 -23.36 5.87
CA GLY A 157 -10.89 -24.12 5.57
C GLY A 157 -12.19 -23.57 6.19
N LYS A 158 -12.17 -22.37 6.79
CA LYS A 158 -13.37 -21.70 7.32
C LYS A 158 -13.48 -20.28 6.75
N PRO A 159 -14.71 -19.76 6.54
CA PRO A 159 -14.88 -18.38 6.15
C PRO A 159 -14.33 -17.45 7.23
N CYS A 160 -13.76 -16.35 6.76
CA CYS A 160 -13.63 -15.09 7.49
C CYS A 160 -14.77 -14.18 7.02
#